data_AF-A0A0R1SFJ4-F1
#
_entry.id   AF-A0A0R1SFJ4-F1
#
_cell.length_a   1.000
_cell.length_b   1.000
_cell.length_c   1.000
_cell.angle_alpha   90.00
_cell.angle_beta   90.00
_cell.angle_gamma   90.00
#
_symmetry.space_group_name_H-M   'P 1'
#
loop_
_entity.id
_entity.type
_entity.pdbx_description
1 polymer ?
#
loop_
_entity_poly.entity_id
_entity_poly.type
_entity_poly.pdbx_seq_one_letter_code
_entity_poly.pdbx_strand_id
1 'polypeptide(L)'
;MKYCPKCGAQLPEGVKFCPKCGAKLPETQSTTANTNEVNHQSEPLNGNTDLKQPVGNQVNASNNQHQMPRNGNIQNPNGMPQNMPNFNQAGVVEKKSHLNLILGIILGVVVILGISFAAFTRTSSYRDLTTSDDQKLDKAVHWSNNFDDVALDVDISLNGKQIRLSPREDGDIYNYLEEYTYDANYSDNSRIKSFMKQLSKKATKEWGSSYTVMLMNPENSKRYLVKASNGSIKDNYLN
;
A
#
# COMPACT_ATOMS: atom_id res chain seq x y z
N MET A 1 23.35 -4.75 -8.82
CA MET A 1 22.33 -5.29 -7.90
C MET A 1 20.96 -5.10 -8.53
N LYS A 2 20.10 -6.14 -8.59
CA LYS A 2 18.75 -6.05 -9.16
C LYS A 2 17.72 -5.91 -8.03
N TYR A 3 16.60 -5.22 -8.29
CA TYR A 3 15.49 -5.06 -7.35
C TYR A 3 14.20 -5.61 -7.95
N CYS A 4 13.30 -6.10 -7.10
CA CYS A 4 12.02 -6.63 -7.54
C CYS A 4 11.15 -5.50 -8.11
N PRO A 5 10.67 -5.60 -9.35
CA PRO A 5 9.83 -4.56 -9.95
C PRO A 5 8.45 -4.46 -9.28
N LYS A 6 8.04 -5.46 -8.50
CA LYS A 6 6.74 -5.47 -7.79
C LYS A 6 6.80 -4.87 -6.39
N CYS A 7 7.91 -5.02 -5.66
CA CYS A 7 7.96 -4.63 -4.24
C CYS A 7 9.25 -3.91 -3.81
N GLY A 8 10.19 -3.67 -4.72
CA GLY A 8 11.45 -2.97 -4.41
C GLY A 8 12.44 -3.76 -3.55
N ALA A 9 12.17 -5.02 -3.21
CA ALA A 9 13.11 -5.86 -2.48
C ALA A 9 14.38 -6.16 -3.30
N GLN A 10 15.54 -6.17 -2.65
CA GLN A 10 16.80 -6.56 -3.28
C GLN A 10 16.77 -8.03 -3.69
N LEU A 11 17.20 -8.33 -4.91
CA LEU A 11 17.20 -9.67 -5.49
C LEU A 11 18.62 -10.26 -5.49
N PRO A 12 18.80 -11.48 -4.96
CA PRO A 12 20.01 -12.27 -5.19
C PRO A 12 20.19 -12.59 -6.68
N GLU A 13 21.41 -12.88 -7.12
CA GLU A 13 21.67 -13.25 -8.51
C GLU A 13 21.04 -14.61 -8.86
N GLY A 14 20.54 -14.75 -10.09
CA GLY A 14 20.00 -16.02 -10.60
C GLY A 14 18.61 -16.43 -10.09
N VAL A 15 17.91 -15.61 -9.31
CA VAL A 15 16.58 -15.95 -8.80
C VAL A 15 15.49 -15.77 -9.87
N LYS A 16 14.61 -16.77 -10.02
CA LYS A 16 13.45 -16.73 -10.95
C LYS A 16 12.20 -16.08 -10.33
N PHE A 17 12.17 -15.98 -9.01
CA PHE A 17 11.05 -15.43 -8.23
C PHE A 17 11.59 -14.55 -7.09
N CYS A 18 10.82 -13.53 -6.71
CA CYS A 18 11.16 -12.67 -5.58
C CYS A 18 10.94 -13.40 -4.25
N PRO A 19 11.96 -13.56 -3.38
CA PRO A 19 11.82 -14.25 -2.10
C PRO A 19 10.97 -13.48 -1.08
N LYS A 20 10.72 -12.19 -1.31
CA LYS A 20 9.93 -11.33 -0.42
C LYS A 20 8.44 -11.29 -0.77
N CYS A 21 8.07 -11.35 -2.05
CA CYS A 21 6.67 -11.17 -2.48
C CYS A 21 6.15 -12.22 -3.46
N GLY A 22 6.97 -13.20 -3.84
CA GLY A 22 6.59 -14.31 -4.73
C GLY A 22 6.43 -13.93 -6.21
N ALA A 23 6.71 -12.68 -6.60
CA ALA A 23 6.59 -12.26 -8.00
C ALA A 23 7.59 -13.00 -8.90
N LYS A 24 7.10 -13.53 -10.03
CA LYS A 24 7.95 -14.12 -11.09
C LYS A 24 8.76 -13.00 -11.76
N LEU A 25 10.05 -13.23 -11.93
CA LEU A 25 10.95 -12.29 -12.57
C LEU A 25 11.08 -12.64 -14.05
N PRO A 26 11.15 -11.65 -14.94
CA PRO A 26 11.43 -11.89 -16.35
C PRO A 26 12.84 -12.48 -16.49
N GLU A 27 12.96 -13.63 -17.16
CA GLU A 27 14.24 -14.28 -17.45
C GLU A 27 14.99 -13.47 -18.53
N THR A 28 15.72 -12.42 -18.14
CA THR A 28 16.68 -11.80 -19.05
C THR A 28 18.02 -12.48 -18.87
N GLN A 29 18.27 -13.44 -19.78
CA GLN A 29 19.56 -14.07 -19.99
C GLN A 29 20.62 -13.01 -20.29
N SER A 30 21.76 -13.14 -19.62
CA SER A 30 22.97 -12.37 -19.88
C SER A 30 23.44 -12.60 -21.31
N THR A 31 23.58 -11.54 -22.10
CA THR A 31 24.44 -11.56 -23.30
C THR A 31 25.19 -10.24 -23.42
N THR A 32 26.51 -10.35 -23.42
CA THR A 32 27.48 -9.28 -23.61
C THR A 32 27.74 -9.09 -25.11
N ALA A 33 27.92 -7.83 -25.54
CA ALA A 33 28.60 -7.33 -26.75
C ALA A 33 27.88 -7.30 -28.13
N ASN A 34 27.83 -6.07 -28.67
CA ASN A 34 27.97 -5.61 -30.06
C ASN A 34 27.10 -6.21 -31.18
N THR A 35 26.30 -5.36 -31.85
CA THR A 35 26.56 -4.83 -33.21
C THR A 35 25.38 -3.94 -33.65
N ASN A 36 25.71 -2.82 -34.30
CA ASN A 36 24.78 -1.92 -34.98
C ASN A 36 23.97 -2.67 -36.05
N GLU A 37 22.67 -2.40 -36.21
CA GLU A 37 22.05 -2.30 -37.53
C GLU A 37 20.61 -1.79 -37.48
N VAL A 38 20.36 -0.82 -38.36
CA VAL A 38 19.10 -0.16 -38.71
C VAL A 38 18.35 -1.08 -39.69
N ASN A 39 17.05 -1.34 -39.54
CA ASN A 39 16.00 -0.83 -40.46
C ASN A 39 14.57 -1.40 -40.28
N HIS A 40 13.62 -0.47 -40.51
CA HIS A 40 12.32 -0.53 -41.20
C HIS A 40 11.24 -1.63 -41.04
N GLN A 41 10.07 -1.13 -40.60
CA GLN A 41 8.74 -1.08 -41.26
C GLN A 41 7.81 -2.32 -41.42
N SER A 42 6.53 -1.98 -41.19
CA SER A 42 5.26 -2.43 -41.81
C SER A 42 4.47 -3.62 -41.21
N GLU A 43 3.50 -3.30 -40.35
CA GLU A 43 2.01 -3.38 -40.52
C GLU A 43 1.31 -4.63 -41.14
N PRO A 44 -0.04 -4.79 -41.03
CA PRO A 44 -0.74 -5.84 -40.25
C PRO A 44 -1.53 -6.86 -41.11
N LEU A 45 -2.24 -7.81 -40.48
CA LEU A 45 -3.52 -8.51 -40.88
C LEU A 45 -3.66 -9.82 -40.06
N ASN A 46 -4.69 -9.99 -39.22
CA ASN A 46 -6.02 -10.58 -39.50
C ASN A 46 -6.02 -12.06 -39.92
N GLY A 47 -6.82 -12.90 -39.25
CA GLY A 47 -7.05 -14.30 -39.66
C GLY A 47 -7.60 -15.24 -38.58
N ASN A 48 -8.92 -15.25 -38.46
CA ASN A 48 -9.79 -16.25 -37.84
C ASN A 48 -9.74 -17.64 -38.53
N THR A 49 -9.96 -18.72 -37.78
CA THR A 49 -10.92 -19.86 -38.01
C THR A 49 -10.41 -21.24 -37.53
N ASP A 50 -11.12 -21.78 -36.54
CA ASP A 50 -11.64 -23.14 -36.29
C ASP A 50 -10.98 -24.48 -36.77
N LEU A 51 -11.23 -25.51 -35.94
CA LEU A 51 -11.26 -26.97 -36.15
C LEU A 51 -9.93 -27.78 -36.29
N LYS A 52 -9.50 -28.47 -35.22
CA LYS A 52 -9.76 -29.92 -34.97
C LYS A 52 -8.88 -30.52 -33.85
N GLN A 53 -9.53 -31.36 -33.05
CA GLN A 53 -8.98 -32.30 -32.04
C GLN A 53 -8.33 -33.53 -32.72
N PRO A 54 -7.50 -34.34 -32.02
CA PRO A 54 -8.08 -35.52 -31.35
C PRO A 54 -7.37 -36.04 -30.05
N VAL A 55 -8.17 -36.77 -29.24
CA VAL A 55 -7.88 -38.02 -28.47
C VAL A 55 -6.86 -37.95 -27.31
N GLY A 56 -7.05 -38.50 -26.11
CA GLY A 56 -8.11 -39.33 -25.51
C GLY A 56 -7.50 -40.09 -24.31
N ASN A 57 -8.27 -40.27 -23.23
CA ASN A 57 -8.37 -41.49 -22.41
C ASN A 57 -9.05 -41.20 -21.05
N GLN A 58 -10.33 -41.55 -20.98
CA GLN A 58 -11.06 -41.83 -19.74
C GLN A 58 -11.45 -43.30 -19.76
N VAL A 59 -11.18 -44.02 -18.67
CA VAL A 59 -11.68 -45.37 -18.42
C VAL A 59 -12.75 -45.31 -17.33
N ASN A 60 -13.91 -45.87 -17.66
CA ASN A 60 -15.08 -46.10 -16.79
C ASN A 60 -15.09 -47.55 -16.27
N ALA A 61 -15.66 -47.76 -15.09
CA ALA A 61 -16.32 -49.02 -14.68
C ALA A 61 -17.39 -48.68 -13.62
N SER A 62 -18.66 -48.54 -13.98
CA SER A 62 -19.71 -49.56 -14.19
C SER A 62 -20.22 -50.30 -12.95
N ASN A 63 -21.46 -49.95 -12.61
CA ASN A 63 -22.55 -50.66 -11.93
C ASN A 63 -22.37 -52.15 -11.59
N ASN A 64 -22.82 -52.51 -10.39
CA ASN A 64 -23.45 -53.81 -10.16
C ASN A 64 -24.56 -53.74 -9.10
N GLN A 65 -25.80 -53.94 -9.56
CA GLN A 65 -26.94 -54.34 -8.74
C GLN A 65 -27.06 -55.86 -8.84
N HIS A 66 -27.08 -56.59 -7.72
CA HIS A 66 -27.56 -57.97 -7.68
C HIS A 66 -28.36 -58.22 -6.40
N GLN A 67 -29.55 -58.78 -6.61
CA GLN A 67 -30.56 -59.17 -5.63
C GLN A 67 -30.19 -60.50 -4.96
N MET A 68 -30.75 -60.77 -3.78
CA MET A 68 -30.72 -62.08 -3.12
C MET A 68 -32.15 -62.53 -2.76
N PRO A 69 -32.47 -63.84 -2.78
CA PRO A 69 -33.84 -64.35 -2.64
C PRO A 69 -34.28 -64.62 -1.19
N ARG A 70 -35.61 -64.65 -1.00
CA ARG A 70 -36.35 -65.17 0.16
C ARG A 70 -36.28 -66.71 0.23
N ASN A 71 -36.06 -67.29 1.41
CA ASN A 71 -36.92 -68.30 2.04
C ASN A 71 -36.37 -68.73 3.42
N GLY A 72 -37.23 -68.99 4.40
CA GLY A 72 -36.84 -69.60 5.68
C GLY A 72 -37.74 -69.24 6.85
N ASN A 73 -38.88 -69.92 6.96
CA ASN A 73 -39.76 -69.91 8.12
C ASN A 73 -39.25 -70.98 9.11
N ILE A 74 -38.85 -70.62 10.32
CA ILE A 74 -38.70 -71.57 11.45
C ILE A 74 -39.26 -70.89 12.70
N GLN A 75 -40.35 -71.47 13.20
CA GLN A 75 -40.93 -71.22 14.51
C GLN A 75 -40.07 -71.91 15.57
N ASN A 76 -39.86 -71.29 16.73
CA ASN A 76 -39.91 -72.04 18.00
C ASN A 76 -40.29 -71.10 19.17
N PRO A 77 -41.13 -71.55 20.12
CA PRO A 77 -41.71 -70.72 21.16
C PRO A 77 -40.96 -70.85 22.51
N ASN A 78 -41.44 -70.07 23.48
CA ASN A 78 -41.26 -70.19 24.93
C ASN A 78 -40.10 -69.40 25.57
N GLY A 79 -40.44 -68.26 26.20
CA GLY A 79 -40.44 -68.21 27.66
C GLY A 79 -39.51 -67.23 28.41
N MET A 80 -40.08 -66.07 28.78
CA MET A 80 -39.91 -65.31 30.06
C MET A 80 -38.58 -64.55 30.34
N PRO A 81 -38.56 -63.63 31.33
CA PRO A 81 -39.33 -62.38 31.41
C PRO A 81 -38.44 -61.14 31.63
N GLN A 82 -39.14 -60.01 31.65
CA GLN A 82 -38.73 -58.62 31.84
C GLN A 82 -37.79 -58.35 33.03
N ASN A 83 -36.71 -57.57 32.82
CA ASN A 83 -36.30 -56.44 33.68
C ASN A 83 -35.08 -55.71 33.10
N MET A 84 -35.18 -54.40 32.81
CA MET A 84 -34.16 -53.36 33.11
C MET A 84 -34.51 -52.00 32.51
N PRO A 85 -33.97 -50.89 33.07
CA PRO A 85 -34.80 -49.77 33.53
C PRO A 85 -35.24 -48.81 32.44
N ASN A 86 -36.41 -48.24 32.68
CA ASN A 86 -36.95 -47.09 31.97
C ASN A 86 -36.11 -45.83 32.27
N PHE A 87 -35.24 -45.42 31.34
CA PHE A 87 -34.61 -44.09 31.34
C PHE A 87 -35.57 -43.05 30.74
N ASN A 88 -36.77 -42.94 31.29
CA ASN A 88 -37.60 -41.78 31.02
C ASN A 88 -37.16 -40.65 31.96
N GLN A 89 -36.95 -39.48 31.35
CA GLN A 89 -36.62 -38.19 31.97
C GLN A 89 -35.13 -37.96 32.28
N ALA A 90 -34.33 -37.82 31.23
CA ALA A 90 -33.46 -36.65 31.19
C ALA A 90 -34.34 -35.46 30.77
N GLY A 91 -34.73 -34.62 31.73
CA GLY A 91 -35.36 -33.34 31.41
C GLY A 91 -34.45 -32.60 30.44
N VAL A 92 -34.95 -32.30 29.25
CA VAL A 92 -34.25 -31.41 28.32
C VAL A 92 -34.27 -30.04 29.00
N VAL A 93 -33.19 -29.72 29.71
CA VAL A 93 -32.98 -28.38 30.25
C VAL A 93 -32.88 -27.48 29.03
N GLU A 94 -33.96 -26.74 28.73
CA GLU A 94 -34.00 -25.75 27.67
C GLU A 94 -33.08 -24.60 28.07
N LYS A 95 -31.78 -24.78 27.84
CA LYS A 95 -30.77 -23.78 28.17
C LYS A 95 -30.95 -22.65 27.15
N LYS A 96 -31.63 -21.57 27.56
CA LYS A 96 -31.85 -20.36 26.75
C LYS A 96 -30.54 -19.95 26.08
N SER A 97 -30.47 -20.13 24.77
CA SER A 97 -29.26 -19.90 24.01
C SER A 97 -29.00 -18.40 23.92
N HIS A 98 -27.87 -17.94 24.47
CA HIS A 98 -27.41 -16.55 24.33
C HIS A 98 -26.94 -16.21 22.90
N LEU A 99 -27.12 -17.09 21.92
CA LEU A 99 -26.67 -16.91 20.54
C LEU A 99 -27.19 -15.63 19.90
N ASN A 100 -28.46 -15.27 20.13
CA ASN A 100 -29.05 -14.04 19.57
C ASN A 100 -28.44 -12.78 20.18
N LEU A 101 -28.06 -12.82 21.46
CA LEU A 101 -27.36 -11.72 22.13
C LEU A 101 -25.95 -11.57 21.56
N ILE A 102 -25.23 -12.67 21.39
CA ILE A 102 -23.88 -12.67 20.82
C ILE A 102 -23.91 -12.15 19.38
N LEU A 103 -24.86 -12.61 18.56
CA LEU A 103 -25.03 -12.14 17.18
C LEU A 103 -25.33 -10.64 17.11
N GLY A 104 -26.20 -10.14 18.01
CA GLY A 104 -26.49 -8.71 18.12
C GLY A 104 -25.26 -7.87 18.50
N ILE A 105 -24.44 -8.37 19.43
CA ILE A 105 -23.17 -7.72 19.81
C ILE A 105 -22.20 -7.70 18.62
N ILE A 106 -22.03 -8.82 17.93
CA ILE A 106 -21.14 -8.91 16.76
C ILE A 106 -21.57 -7.92 15.67
N LEU A 107 -22.86 -7.90 15.33
CA LEU A 107 -23.41 -6.96 14.35
C LEU A 107 -23.18 -5.51 14.78
N GLY A 108 -23.39 -5.20 16.07
CA GLY A 108 -23.10 -3.88 16.63
C GLY A 108 -21.63 -3.49 16.48
N VAL A 109 -20.70 -4.39 16.79
CA VAL A 109 -19.25 -4.14 16.65
C VAL A 109 -18.87 -3.91 15.19
N VAL A 110 -19.38 -4.72 14.26
CA VAL A 110 -19.08 -4.57 12.82
C VAL A 110 -19.56 -3.21 12.30
N VAL A 111 -20.75 -2.77 12.71
CA VAL A 111 -21.28 -1.44 12.34
C VAL A 111 -20.40 -0.33 12.92
N ILE A 112 -19.98 -0.44 14.18
CA ILE A 112 -19.08 0.54 14.82
C ILE A 112 -17.75 0.61 14.06
N LEU A 113 -17.14 -0.53 13.75
CA LEU A 113 -15.89 -0.58 12.99
C LEU A 113 -16.05 0.04 11.60
N GLY A 114 -17.16 -0.22 10.91
CA GLY A 114 -17.47 0.39 9.62
C GLY A 114 -17.58 1.92 9.70
N ILE A 115 -18.25 2.44 10.72
CA ILE A 115 -18.37 3.89 10.95
C ILE A 115 -17.00 4.50 11.28
N SER A 116 -16.23 3.87 12.18
CA SER A 116 -14.88 4.32 12.52
C SER A 116 -13.95 4.33 11.31
N PHE A 117 -14.02 3.30 10.46
CA PHE A 117 -13.25 3.25 9.21
C PHE A 117 -13.67 4.36 8.24
N ALA A 118 -14.97 4.57 8.05
CA ALA A 118 -15.48 5.65 7.20
C ALA A 118 -15.11 7.06 7.72
N ALA A 119 -15.01 7.25 9.03
CA ALA A 119 -14.48 8.47 9.62
C ALA A 119 -12.97 8.58 9.38
N PHE A 120 -12.23 7.47 9.52
CA PHE A 120 -10.78 7.43 9.29
C PHE A 120 -10.40 7.81 7.85
N THR A 121 -11.16 7.37 6.84
CA THR A 121 -10.86 7.69 5.43
C THR A 121 -10.88 9.19 5.10
N ARG A 122 -11.49 10.02 5.97
CA ARG A 122 -11.53 11.47 5.83
C ARG A 122 -10.35 12.19 6.50
N THR A 123 -9.51 11.47 7.23
CA THR A 123 -8.38 12.05 7.98
C THR A 123 -7.17 12.32 7.09
N SER A 124 -6.32 13.26 7.50
CA SER A 124 -5.02 13.48 6.86
C SER A 124 -4.10 12.26 6.98
N SER A 125 -4.24 11.46 8.04
CA SER A 125 -3.52 10.19 8.23
C SER A 125 -3.86 9.16 7.14
N TYR A 126 -5.13 9.05 6.77
CA TYR A 126 -5.53 8.19 5.65
C TYR A 126 -4.96 8.68 4.33
N ARG A 127 -5.02 10.00 4.08
CA ARG A 127 -4.46 10.62 2.88
C ARG A 127 -2.93 10.49 2.81
N ASP A 128 -2.22 10.57 3.93
CA ASP A 128 -0.78 10.28 4.04
C ASP A 128 -0.45 8.83 3.63
N LEU A 129 -1.23 7.86 4.13
CA LEU A 129 -1.04 6.44 3.85
C LEU A 129 -1.34 6.06 2.39
N THR A 130 -2.32 6.75 1.78
CA THR A 130 -2.84 6.40 0.44
C THR A 130 -2.26 7.23 -0.70
N THR A 131 -1.57 8.34 -0.40
CA THR A 131 -0.87 9.14 -1.42
C THR A 131 0.57 8.63 -1.55
N SER A 132 1.00 8.32 -2.77
CA SER A 132 2.40 7.95 -3.03
C SER A 132 3.35 9.14 -2.87
N ASP A 133 4.62 8.87 -2.61
CA ASP A 133 5.63 9.93 -2.44
C ASP A 133 5.79 10.80 -3.70
N ASP A 134 5.68 10.23 -4.90
CA ASP A 134 5.71 10.99 -6.16
C ASP A 134 4.55 11.98 -6.26
N GLN A 135 3.34 11.55 -5.89
CA GLN A 135 2.16 12.43 -5.84
C GLN A 135 2.27 13.49 -4.76
N LYS A 136 2.93 13.17 -3.62
CA LYS A 136 3.20 14.17 -2.59
C LYS A 136 4.18 15.22 -3.10
N LEU A 137 5.22 14.78 -3.80
CA LEU A 137 6.22 15.67 -4.37
C LEU A 137 5.61 16.58 -5.43
N ASP A 138 4.84 16.04 -6.37
CA ASP A 138 4.12 16.81 -7.40
C ASP A 138 3.22 17.88 -6.77
N LYS A 139 2.45 17.52 -5.75
CA LYS A 139 1.64 18.48 -4.98
C LYS A 139 2.48 19.56 -4.31
N ALA A 140 3.61 19.20 -3.69
CA ALA A 140 4.48 20.15 -3.02
C ALA A 140 5.10 21.16 -4.00
N VAL A 141 5.55 20.70 -5.17
CA VAL A 141 6.02 21.53 -6.28
C VAL A 141 4.89 22.44 -6.77
N HIS A 142 3.70 21.89 -7.00
CA HIS A 142 2.55 22.67 -7.41
C HIS A 142 2.18 23.75 -6.38
N TRP A 143 2.16 23.45 -5.09
CA TRP A 143 1.91 24.47 -4.06
C TRP A 143 2.99 25.54 -4.03
N SER A 144 4.26 25.14 -4.13
CA SER A 144 5.41 26.06 -4.17
C SER A 144 5.27 27.10 -5.28
N ASN A 145 4.89 26.66 -6.48
CA ASN A 145 4.77 27.53 -7.65
C ASN A 145 3.55 28.45 -7.63
N ASN A 146 2.56 28.17 -6.78
CA ASN A 146 1.31 28.93 -6.68
C ASN A 146 1.24 29.81 -5.41
N PHE A 147 2.35 30.00 -4.70
CA PHE A 147 2.40 31.03 -3.67
C PHE A 147 2.72 32.37 -4.36
N ASP A 148 1.70 33.23 -4.48
CA ASP A 148 1.63 34.43 -5.33
C ASP A 148 2.74 35.49 -5.18
N ASP A 149 3.79 35.29 -4.37
CA ASP A 149 4.85 36.30 -4.14
C ASP A 149 6.27 35.75 -3.93
N VAL A 150 6.48 34.42 -3.90
CA VAL A 150 7.79 33.86 -3.53
C VAL A 150 8.08 32.55 -4.27
N ALA A 151 8.63 32.64 -5.48
CA ALA A 151 9.40 31.53 -6.05
C ALA A 151 10.79 31.57 -5.40
N LEU A 152 11.11 30.54 -4.60
CA LEU A 152 12.43 30.45 -3.97
C LEU A 152 13.47 29.76 -4.88
N ASP A 153 13.18 29.44 -6.15
CA ASP A 153 14.12 28.71 -7.03
C ASP A 153 14.82 27.51 -6.34
N VAL A 154 14.00 26.66 -5.72
CA VAL A 154 14.44 25.48 -4.98
C VAL A 154 14.08 24.19 -5.69
N ASP A 155 14.97 23.21 -5.62
CA ASP A 155 14.63 21.81 -5.87
C ASP A 155 13.91 21.23 -4.66
N ILE A 156 12.73 20.66 -4.88
CA ILE A 156 11.95 20.02 -3.85
C ILE A 156 12.22 18.52 -3.90
N SER A 157 12.46 17.91 -2.73
CA SER A 157 12.55 16.46 -2.58
C SER A 157 11.82 16.01 -1.32
N LEU A 158 11.50 14.72 -1.26
CA LEU A 158 10.86 14.11 -0.09
C LEU A 158 11.79 13.05 0.52
N ASN A 159 12.04 13.18 1.82
CA ASN A 159 12.73 12.16 2.61
C ASN A 159 11.84 11.77 3.80
N GLY A 160 11.03 10.73 3.61
CA GLY A 160 9.98 10.34 4.56
C GLY A 160 9.00 11.49 4.79
N LYS A 161 8.99 12.06 6.00
CA LYS A 161 8.09 13.16 6.39
C LYS A 161 8.76 14.54 6.31
N GLN A 162 9.88 14.63 5.60
CA GLN A 162 10.64 15.86 5.40
C GLN A 162 10.52 16.30 3.94
N ILE A 163 9.87 17.43 3.71
CA ILE A 163 9.87 18.14 2.43
C ILE A 163 11.12 19.03 2.44
N ARG A 164 12.11 18.66 1.65
CA ARG A 164 13.41 19.34 1.61
C ARG A 164 13.44 20.27 0.42
N LEU A 165 13.75 21.53 0.67
CA LEU A 165 13.92 22.59 -0.30
C LEU A 165 15.42 22.86 -0.43
N SER A 166 15.99 22.52 -1.57
CA SER A 166 17.41 22.70 -1.84
C SER A 166 17.55 23.91 -2.77
N PRO A 167 18.16 25.01 -2.32
CA PRO A 167 18.51 26.13 -3.20
C PRO A 167 19.21 25.64 -4.47
N ARG A 168 18.76 26.08 -5.65
CA ARG A 168 19.48 25.85 -6.89
C ARG A 168 20.63 26.85 -7.01
N GLU A 169 21.80 26.41 -7.47
CA GLU A 169 23.00 27.26 -7.64
C GLU A 169 22.75 28.49 -8.52
N ASP A 170 21.83 28.38 -9.48
CA ASP A 170 21.46 29.46 -10.39
C ASP A 170 20.27 30.31 -9.91
N GLY A 171 19.71 30.02 -8.73
CA GLY A 171 18.53 30.67 -8.18
C GLY A 171 18.87 31.88 -7.29
N ASP A 172 17.97 32.87 -7.26
CA ASP A 172 18.14 34.09 -6.46
C ASP A 172 18.31 33.79 -4.96
N ILE A 173 17.67 32.72 -4.48
CA ILE A 173 17.79 32.28 -3.09
C ILE A 173 19.21 31.82 -2.76
N TYR A 174 19.95 31.26 -3.70
CA TYR A 174 21.29 30.73 -3.45
C TYR A 174 22.24 31.88 -3.18
N ASN A 175 22.22 32.90 -4.04
CA ASN A 175 23.00 34.12 -3.84
C ASN A 175 22.61 34.84 -2.54
N TYR A 176 21.31 34.95 -2.24
CA TYR A 176 20.83 35.51 -0.96
C TYR A 176 21.41 34.74 0.25
N LEU A 177 21.42 33.42 0.20
CA LEU A 177 21.89 32.58 1.29
C LEU A 177 23.42 32.58 1.39
N GLU A 178 24.13 32.60 0.27
CA GLU A 178 25.59 32.72 0.20
C GLU A 178 26.02 34.07 0.79
N GLU A 179 25.38 35.17 0.42
CA GLU A 179 25.66 36.50 0.97
C GLU A 179 25.32 36.59 2.46
N TYR A 180 24.25 35.91 2.93
CA TYR A 180 23.91 35.82 4.35
C TYR A 180 24.99 35.12 5.18
N THR A 181 25.69 34.14 4.61
CA THR A 181 26.81 33.51 5.33
C THR A 181 27.99 34.46 5.54
N TYR A 182 28.04 35.56 4.78
CA TYR A 182 29.16 36.50 4.75
C TYR A 182 28.87 37.86 5.41
N ASP A 183 27.63 38.38 5.33
CA ASP A 183 27.22 39.65 5.97
C ASP A 183 25.91 39.50 6.78
N ALA A 184 26.04 39.49 8.10
CA ALA A 184 24.96 39.32 9.05
C ALA A 184 23.96 40.50 9.14
N ASN A 185 24.20 41.62 8.43
CA ASN A 185 23.32 42.79 8.47
C ASN A 185 22.15 42.76 7.47
N TYR A 186 22.08 41.77 6.57
CA TYR A 186 20.99 41.64 5.61
C TYR A 186 19.77 40.93 6.25
N SER A 187 19.06 41.61 7.14
CA SER A 187 18.17 40.96 8.13
C SER A 187 16.78 40.50 7.62
N ASP A 188 16.34 40.85 6.41
CA ASP A 188 14.95 40.57 6.01
C ASP A 188 14.77 39.20 5.34
N ASN A 189 14.53 38.16 6.15
CA ASN A 189 14.11 36.83 5.72
C ASN A 189 12.58 36.61 5.83
N SER A 190 11.77 37.68 5.87
CA SER A 190 10.31 37.61 6.03
C SER A 190 9.63 36.78 4.93
N ARG A 191 10.09 36.91 3.68
CA ARG A 191 9.59 36.15 2.52
C ARG A 191 9.81 34.65 2.67
N ILE A 192 11.04 34.24 3.02
CA ILE A 192 11.39 32.83 3.30
C ILE A 192 10.50 32.30 4.43
N LYS A 193 10.38 33.04 5.54
CA LYS A 193 9.53 32.63 6.67
C LYS A 193 8.06 32.47 6.24
N SER A 194 7.54 33.38 5.43
CA SER A 194 6.16 33.31 4.93
C SER A 194 5.96 32.06 4.08
N PHE A 195 6.82 31.86 3.08
CA PHE A 195 6.79 30.69 2.20
C PHE A 195 6.84 29.37 3.00
N MET A 196 7.80 29.25 3.92
CA MET A 196 7.97 28.07 4.77
C MET A 196 6.73 27.77 5.63
N LYS A 197 6.09 28.80 6.18
CA LYS A 197 4.84 28.66 6.93
C LYS A 197 3.70 28.20 6.03
N GLN A 198 3.53 28.80 4.84
CA GLN A 198 2.45 28.45 3.93
C GLN A 198 2.56 26.99 3.45
N LEU A 199 3.75 26.58 3.00
CA LEU A 199 3.99 25.22 2.54
C LEU A 199 3.81 24.20 3.67
N SER A 200 4.35 24.46 4.87
CA SER A 200 4.19 23.56 6.01
C SER A 200 2.73 23.45 6.49
N LYS A 201 1.95 24.53 6.37
CA LYS A 201 0.51 24.51 6.67
C LYS A 201 -0.25 23.63 5.66
N LYS A 202 0.06 23.74 4.37
CA LYS A 202 -0.52 22.87 3.32
C LYS A 202 -0.18 21.41 3.56
N ALA A 203 1.10 21.09 3.76
CA ALA A 203 1.56 19.75 4.08
C ALA A 203 0.86 19.18 5.34
N THR A 204 0.66 20.00 6.37
CA THR A 204 -0.03 19.55 7.60
C THR A 204 -1.50 19.25 7.38
N LYS A 205 -2.21 20.12 6.66
CA LYS A 205 -3.60 19.89 6.28
C LYS A 205 -3.72 18.62 5.44
N GLU A 206 -2.76 18.40 4.55
CA GLU A 206 -2.81 17.33 3.59
C GLU A 206 -2.37 15.99 4.19
N TRP A 207 -1.23 15.91 4.87
CA TRP A 207 -0.64 14.62 5.29
C TRP A 207 -0.39 14.54 6.79
N GLY A 208 -0.88 15.51 7.55
CA GLY A 208 -0.82 15.51 9.01
C GLY A 208 0.38 16.24 9.59
N SER A 209 0.35 16.49 10.89
CA SER A 209 1.29 17.36 11.62
C SER A 209 2.70 16.79 11.75
N SER A 210 2.92 15.53 11.38
CA SER A 210 4.25 14.90 11.36
C SER A 210 5.14 15.38 10.21
N TYR A 211 4.56 16.07 9.22
CA TYR A 211 5.33 16.63 8.10
C TYR A 211 6.08 17.91 8.49
N THR A 212 7.30 18.02 7.99
CA THR A 212 8.16 19.19 8.17
C THR A 212 8.66 19.69 6.83
N VAL A 213 8.83 21.00 6.70
CA VAL A 213 9.46 21.64 5.54
C VAL A 213 10.81 22.18 5.99
N MET A 214 11.86 21.86 5.23
CA MET A 214 13.24 22.17 5.58
C MET A 214 13.92 22.89 4.41
N LEU A 215 14.35 24.13 4.63
CA LEU A 215 15.24 24.83 3.71
C LEU A 215 16.66 24.34 3.99
N MET A 216 17.27 23.65 3.03
CA MET A 216 18.59 23.07 3.18
C MET A 216 19.67 24.14 3.05
N ASN A 217 20.81 23.91 3.70
CA ASN A 217 21.99 24.74 3.48
C ASN A 217 22.63 24.34 2.12
N PRO A 218 22.88 25.30 1.21
CA PRO A 218 23.46 25.02 -0.10
C PRO A 218 24.89 24.44 -0.01
N GLU A 219 25.74 24.98 0.87
CA GLU A 219 27.12 24.51 1.07
C GLU A 219 27.21 23.18 1.84
N ASN A 220 26.18 22.85 2.62
CA ASN A 220 26.13 21.63 3.40
C ASN A 220 24.73 21.03 3.43
N SER A 221 24.44 20.19 2.45
CA SER A 221 23.14 19.52 2.31
C SER A 221 22.76 18.59 3.47
N LYS A 222 23.64 18.34 4.45
CA LYS A 222 23.28 17.63 5.70
C LYS A 222 22.68 18.55 6.77
N ARG A 223 22.80 19.86 6.60
CA ARG A 223 22.28 20.89 7.50
C ARG A 223 21.13 21.62 6.83
N TYR A 224 20.18 22.09 7.65
CA TYR A 224 19.11 22.98 7.21
C TYR A 224 19.30 24.35 7.84
N LEU A 225 18.81 25.37 7.16
CA LEU A 225 18.83 26.76 7.61
C LEU A 225 17.51 27.13 8.28
N VAL A 226 16.39 26.64 7.74
CA VAL A 226 15.05 26.93 8.28
C VAL A 226 14.25 25.64 8.34
N LYS A 227 13.51 25.45 9.44
CA LYS A 227 12.57 24.34 9.60
C LYS A 227 11.20 24.88 9.97
N ALA A 228 10.17 24.41 9.29
CA ALA A 228 8.78 24.76 9.57
C ALA A 228 7.89 23.52 9.70
N SER A 229 6.92 23.60 10.60
CA SER A 229 5.85 22.60 10.70
C SER A 229 4.55 23.24 11.18
N ASN A 230 3.43 22.76 10.65
CA ASN A 230 2.09 23.25 11.00
C ASN A 230 1.96 24.78 10.96
N GLY A 231 2.44 25.41 9.89
CA GLY A 231 2.32 26.86 9.69
C GLY A 231 3.20 27.70 10.61
N SER A 232 4.17 27.10 11.30
CA SER A 232 5.06 27.77 12.25
C SER A 232 6.52 27.47 11.93
N ILE A 233 7.39 28.48 12.07
CA ILE A 233 8.85 28.27 12.07
C ILE A 233 9.23 27.60 13.39
N LYS A 234 10.02 26.54 13.32
CA LYS A 234 10.53 25.79 14.49
C LYS A 234 11.96 26.18 14.78
N ASP A 235 12.77 26.22 13.74
CA ASP A 235 14.18 26.62 13.80
C ASP A 235 14.45 27.62 12.67
N ASN A 236 15.27 28.64 12.96
CA ASN A 236 15.72 29.62 11.99
C ASN A 236 17.18 29.99 12.27
N TYR A 237 18.07 29.59 11.38
CA TYR A 237 19.51 29.89 11.42
C TYR A 237 19.91 30.99 10.44
N LEU A 238 18.92 31.70 9.85
CA LEU A 238 19.13 32.89 9.03
C LEU A 238 19.02 34.18 9.86
N ASN A 239 19.26 34.14 11.17
CA ASN A 239 19.10 35.28 12.09
C ASN A 239 20.32 35.39 12.99
#